data_AF-A0A233W172-F1
#
_entry.id   AF-A0A233W172-F1
#
_cell.length_a   1.000
_cell.length_b   1.000
_cell.length_c   1.000
_cell.angle_alpha   90.00
_cell.angle_beta   90.00
_cell.angle_gamma   90.00
#
_symmetry.space_group_name_H-M   'P 1'
#
loop_
_entity.id
_entity.type
_entity.pdbx_description
1 polymer ?
#
loop_
_entity_poly.entity_id
_entity_poly.type
_entity_poly.pdbx_seq_one_letter_code
_entity_poly.pdbx_strand_id
1 'polypeptide(L)'
;MSMNEFLENRKSVRDFKSKNLSDSDLQKVESIIFDINNSAKKHDVSFKLYKDGSVVYNALDGEGGYGGAMIKANHYIAMEADKSNEQSMIFGAFYFENLITKLDALNVGSCWVTISNASEESKKRAFGENCNVDFLLAMGYAPSEFGFGKKKFSSRIGVEEFVCDKSLSTPIDIDKLQNYGLDELFSYLRFAPSTKNEQPWRFVLNDDDLDLYIKDYKGIENLIDAGIVMYYYTELANYNSIDANWVVKDNLSDKDNYKYIASVNF
;
A
#
# COMPACT_ATOMS: atom_id res chain seq x y z
N MET A 1 15.18 8.55 -6.92
CA MET A 1 15.08 8.43 -5.45
C MET A 1 15.27 6.97 -5.13
N SER A 2 16.12 6.61 -4.16
CA SER A 2 16.22 5.22 -3.70
C SER A 2 14.95 4.83 -2.96
N MET A 3 14.67 3.52 -2.80
CA MET A 3 13.51 3.06 -2.02
C MET A 3 13.59 3.53 -0.56
N ASN A 4 14.80 3.55 0.00
CA ASN A 4 15.12 4.08 1.31
C ASN A 4 14.69 5.55 1.45
N GLU A 5 15.14 6.41 0.52
CA GLU A 5 14.77 7.83 0.49
C GLU A 5 13.27 8.03 0.29
N PHE A 6 12.63 7.20 -0.54
CA PHE A 6 11.20 7.26 -0.78
C PHE A 6 10.42 6.96 0.50
N LEU A 7 10.71 5.86 1.18
CA LEU A 7 10.03 5.48 2.42
C LEU A 7 10.16 6.51 3.53
N GLU A 8 11.34 7.13 3.69
CA GLU A 8 11.57 8.17 4.69
C GLU A 8 10.81 9.47 4.43
N ASN A 9 10.64 9.84 3.15
CA ASN A 9 10.16 11.16 2.75
C ASN A 9 8.74 11.17 2.19
N ARG A 10 8.20 10.01 1.79
CA ARG A 10 6.86 9.82 1.25
C ARG A 10 5.81 10.44 2.15
N LYS A 11 4.91 11.20 1.53
CA LYS A 11 3.73 11.78 2.17
C LYS A 11 2.53 11.60 1.28
N SER A 12 1.39 11.26 1.89
CA SER A 12 0.12 11.27 1.17
C SER A 12 -0.24 12.72 0.79
N VAL A 13 -0.37 12.96 -0.52
CA VAL A 13 -0.74 14.26 -1.06
C VAL A 13 -2.26 14.35 -1.07
N ARG A 14 -2.82 15.19 -0.20
CA ARG A 14 -4.28 15.33 -0.01
C ARG A 14 -4.86 16.61 -0.60
N ASP A 15 -3.98 17.44 -1.17
CA ASP A 15 -4.33 18.66 -1.86
C ASP A 15 -3.54 18.71 -3.15
N PHE A 16 -4.19 19.14 -4.23
CA PHE A 16 -3.66 19.05 -5.59
C PHE A 16 -3.84 20.39 -6.30
N LYS A 17 -2.90 20.72 -7.18
CA LYS A 17 -3.04 21.88 -8.07
C LYS A 17 -4.29 21.71 -8.94
N SER A 18 -4.98 22.81 -9.22
CA SER A 18 -6.11 22.80 -10.16
C SER A 18 -5.71 22.37 -11.58
N LYS A 19 -4.44 22.54 -11.94
CA LYS A 19 -3.87 22.10 -13.22
C LYS A 19 -3.90 20.57 -13.34
N ASN A 20 -4.61 20.06 -14.35
CA ASN A 20 -4.58 18.64 -14.72
C ASN A 20 -3.17 18.17 -15.11
N LEU A 21 -2.96 16.85 -15.05
CA LEU A 21 -1.76 16.24 -15.61
C LEU A 21 -1.64 16.56 -17.11
N SER A 22 -0.40 16.73 -17.57
CA SER A 22 -0.13 16.88 -19.00
C SER A 22 -0.50 15.60 -19.76
N ASP A 23 -0.81 15.71 -21.05
CA ASP A 23 -1.12 14.53 -21.88
C ASP A 23 0.04 13.51 -21.87
N SER A 24 1.29 14.00 -21.85
CA SER A 24 2.48 13.16 -21.75
C SER A 24 2.53 12.39 -20.43
N ASP A 25 2.20 13.02 -19.31
CA ASP A 25 2.21 12.34 -18.01
C ASP A 25 1.01 11.39 -17.88
N LEU A 26 -0.16 11.75 -18.41
CA LEU A 26 -1.32 10.85 -18.48
C LEU A 26 -0.99 9.58 -19.28
N GLN A 27 -0.32 9.69 -20.43
CA GLN A 27 0.10 8.54 -21.22
C GLN A 27 1.07 7.64 -20.45
N LYS A 28 2.02 8.22 -19.69
CA LYS A 28 2.92 7.44 -18.83
C LYS A 28 2.13 6.71 -17.73
N VAL A 29 1.16 7.38 -17.10
CA VAL A 29 0.29 6.77 -16.08
C VAL A 29 -0.51 5.61 -16.67
N GLU A 30 -1.09 5.78 -17.86
CA GLU A 30 -1.81 4.70 -18.55
C GLU A 30 -0.90 3.51 -18.86
N SER A 31 0.34 3.76 -19.31
CA SER A 31 1.34 2.71 -19.53
C SER A 31 1.70 1.98 -18.24
N ILE A 32 1.89 2.70 -17.13
CA ILE A 32 2.17 2.12 -15.82
C ILE A 32 1.02 1.22 -15.36
N ILE A 33 -0.22 1.70 -15.50
CA ILE A 33 -1.42 0.94 -15.15
C ILE A 33 -1.53 -0.33 -16.01
N PHE A 34 -1.26 -0.22 -17.31
CA PHE A 34 -1.26 -1.37 -18.21
C PHE A 34 -0.26 -2.44 -17.77
N ASP A 35 0.99 -2.05 -17.49
CA ASP A 35 2.03 -3.00 -17.06
C ASP A 35 1.68 -3.66 -15.72
N ILE A 36 1.17 -2.88 -14.76
CA ILE A 36 0.75 -3.40 -13.46
C ILE A 36 -0.44 -4.34 -13.60
N ASN A 37 -1.42 -4.02 -14.44
CA ASN A 37 -2.57 -4.91 -14.69
C ASN A 37 -2.16 -6.25 -15.29
N ASN A 38 -1.13 -6.28 -16.14
CA ASN A 38 -0.60 -7.54 -16.69
C ASN A 38 -0.06 -8.46 -15.58
N SER A 39 0.55 -7.91 -14.54
CA SER A 39 1.00 -8.67 -13.37
C SER A 39 -0.14 -8.98 -12.39
N ALA A 40 -1.04 -8.02 -12.16
CA ALA A 40 -2.09 -8.09 -11.15
C ALA A 40 -3.23 -9.06 -11.50
N LYS A 41 -3.46 -9.30 -12.79
CA LYS A 41 -4.52 -10.18 -13.28
C LYS A 41 -4.48 -11.59 -12.68
N LYS A 42 -3.29 -12.13 -12.37
CA LYS A 42 -3.16 -13.47 -11.76
C LYS A 42 -3.70 -13.56 -10.32
N HIS A 43 -4.01 -12.41 -9.71
CA HIS A 43 -4.59 -12.28 -8.37
C HIS A 43 -6.01 -11.69 -8.41
N ASP A 44 -6.65 -11.68 -9.59
CA ASP A 44 -7.99 -11.12 -9.80
C ASP A 44 -8.11 -9.63 -9.36
N VAL A 45 -7.03 -8.88 -9.59
CA VAL A 45 -6.96 -7.44 -9.34
C VAL A 45 -6.78 -6.70 -10.65
N SER A 46 -7.48 -5.57 -10.80
CA SER A 46 -7.19 -4.62 -11.86
C SER A 46 -7.34 -3.17 -11.41
N PHE A 47 -6.70 -2.27 -12.14
CA PHE A 47 -6.69 -0.84 -11.88
C PHE A 47 -7.21 -0.06 -13.08
N LYS A 48 -8.06 0.93 -12.82
CA LYS A 48 -8.70 1.74 -13.86
C LYS A 48 -8.55 3.23 -13.59
N LEU A 49 -8.07 3.95 -14.60
CA LEU A 49 -7.91 5.40 -14.56
C LEU A 49 -9.23 6.12 -14.88
N TYR A 50 -9.64 7.01 -13.99
CA TYR A 50 -10.73 7.95 -14.16
C TYR A 50 -10.15 9.36 -14.37
N LYS A 51 -10.10 9.78 -15.64
CA LYS A 51 -9.48 11.05 -16.05
C LYS A 51 -10.28 12.28 -15.61
N ASP A 52 -11.60 12.19 -15.51
CA ASP A 52 -12.41 13.27 -14.98
C ASP A 52 -12.68 13.02 -13.49
N GLY A 53 -11.78 13.54 -12.64
CA GLY A 53 -11.93 13.41 -11.20
C GLY A 53 -13.16 14.12 -10.64
N SER A 54 -13.74 15.10 -11.34
CA SER A 54 -14.92 15.80 -10.85
C SER A 54 -16.15 14.88 -10.79
N VAL A 55 -16.27 13.94 -11.72
CA VAL A 55 -17.35 12.93 -11.73
C VAL A 55 -17.26 12.05 -10.49
N VAL A 56 -16.06 11.52 -10.20
CA VAL A 56 -15.82 10.63 -9.06
C VAL A 56 -15.99 11.38 -7.75
N TYR A 57 -15.42 12.58 -7.62
CA TYR A 57 -15.53 13.40 -6.42
C TYR A 57 -17.00 13.74 -6.11
N ASN A 58 -17.73 14.32 -7.07
CA ASN A 58 -19.11 14.75 -6.86
C ASN A 58 -20.06 13.58 -6.55
N ALA A 59 -19.77 12.39 -7.06
CA ALA A 59 -20.58 11.21 -6.80
C ALA A 59 -20.40 10.66 -5.38
N LEU A 60 -19.23 10.86 -4.76
CA LEU A 60 -18.82 10.20 -3.51
C LEU A 60 -18.62 11.17 -2.33
N ASP A 61 -18.57 12.48 -2.57
CA ASP A 61 -18.40 13.47 -1.50
C ASP A 61 -19.57 13.41 -0.50
N GLY A 62 -19.24 13.41 0.78
CA GLY A 62 -20.19 13.16 1.88
C GLY A 62 -20.33 11.68 2.27
N GLU A 63 -19.85 10.73 1.46
CA GLU A 63 -19.95 9.30 1.72
C GLU A 63 -18.58 8.60 1.80
N GLY A 64 -17.67 8.93 0.88
CA GLY A 64 -16.34 8.35 0.79
C GLY A 64 -15.26 9.14 1.55
N GLY A 65 -14.05 8.59 1.56
CA GLY A 65 -12.88 9.24 2.16
C GLY A 65 -12.87 9.18 3.68
N TYR A 66 -12.34 10.23 4.30
CA TYR A 66 -12.03 10.22 5.74
C TYR A 66 -13.22 10.74 6.54
N GLY A 67 -14.14 9.84 6.89
CA GLY A 67 -15.37 10.19 7.61
C GLY A 67 -16.36 10.98 6.75
N GLY A 68 -16.47 10.62 5.47
CA GLY A 68 -17.32 11.31 4.47
C GLY A 68 -16.64 12.48 3.77
N ALA A 69 -15.43 12.87 4.20
CA ALA A 69 -14.64 13.89 3.52
C ALA A 69 -13.83 13.26 2.38
N MET A 70 -14.33 13.37 1.14
CA MET A 70 -13.59 12.94 -0.04
C MET A 70 -12.39 13.85 -0.32
N ILE A 71 -11.29 13.25 -0.77
CA ILE A 71 -10.16 14.03 -1.29
C ILE A 71 -10.51 14.46 -2.70
N LYS A 72 -10.59 15.77 -2.95
CA LYS A 72 -10.75 16.35 -4.29
C LYS A 72 -9.46 16.21 -5.09
N ALA A 73 -9.52 15.60 -6.26
CA ALA A 73 -8.36 15.38 -7.13
C ALA A 73 -8.69 15.55 -8.62
N ASN A 74 -7.65 15.73 -9.43
CA ASN A 74 -7.79 15.85 -10.89
C ASN A 74 -8.19 14.51 -11.52
N HIS A 75 -7.61 13.42 -11.03
CA HIS A 75 -7.85 12.07 -11.53
C HIS A 75 -7.91 11.09 -10.36
N TYR A 76 -8.53 9.93 -10.59
CA TYR A 76 -8.51 8.81 -9.65
C TYR A 76 -8.08 7.53 -10.36
N ILE A 77 -7.40 6.64 -9.63
CA ILE A 77 -7.22 5.25 -10.04
C ILE A 77 -8.06 4.41 -9.10
N ALA A 78 -9.01 3.65 -9.63
CA ALA A 78 -9.79 2.69 -8.84
C ALA A 78 -9.09 1.34 -8.82
N MET A 79 -9.10 0.68 -7.65
CA MET A 79 -8.74 -0.72 -7.52
C MET A 79 -10.03 -1.56 -7.60
N GLU A 80 -10.11 -2.41 -8.62
CA GLU A 80 -11.18 -3.38 -8.79
C GLU A 80 -10.68 -4.74 -8.29
N ALA A 81 -11.27 -5.23 -7.20
CA ALA A 81 -10.95 -6.50 -6.56
C ALA A 81 -12.17 -7.05 -5.79
N ASP A 82 -12.33 -8.37 -5.76
CA ASP A 82 -13.34 -9.00 -4.92
C ASP A 82 -12.91 -8.94 -3.45
N LYS A 83 -13.64 -8.14 -2.66
CA LYS A 83 -13.36 -7.98 -1.22
C LYS A 83 -13.53 -9.25 -0.39
N SER A 84 -14.19 -10.28 -0.94
CA SER A 84 -14.29 -11.59 -0.30
C SER A 84 -13.07 -12.48 -0.56
N ASN A 85 -12.22 -12.11 -1.51
CA ASN A 85 -10.95 -12.78 -1.79
C ASN A 85 -9.80 -12.07 -1.05
N GLU A 86 -9.33 -12.68 0.05
CA GLU A 86 -8.28 -12.10 0.88
C GLU A 86 -6.96 -11.88 0.11
N GLN A 87 -6.62 -12.78 -0.80
CA GLN A 87 -5.41 -12.65 -1.63
C GLN A 87 -5.52 -11.48 -2.60
N SER A 88 -6.70 -11.28 -3.22
CA SER A 88 -6.93 -10.12 -4.08
C SER A 88 -6.79 -8.81 -3.31
N MET A 89 -7.19 -8.77 -2.04
CA MET A 89 -7.00 -7.58 -1.21
C MET A 89 -5.53 -7.31 -0.86
N ILE A 90 -4.79 -8.36 -0.48
CA ILE A 90 -3.34 -8.27 -0.19
C ILE A 90 -2.58 -7.81 -1.44
N PHE A 91 -2.74 -8.53 -2.56
CA PHE A 91 -2.04 -8.18 -3.79
C PHE A 91 -2.56 -6.89 -4.41
N GLY A 92 -3.84 -6.55 -4.21
CA GLY A 92 -4.40 -5.25 -4.55
C GLY A 92 -3.61 -4.12 -3.93
N ALA A 93 -3.39 -4.18 -2.61
CA ALA A 93 -2.58 -3.19 -1.91
C ALA A 93 -1.11 -3.21 -2.33
N PHE A 94 -0.53 -4.39 -2.56
CA PHE A 94 0.84 -4.54 -3.09
C PHE A 94 1.03 -3.75 -4.40
N TYR A 95 0.13 -3.96 -5.37
CA TYR A 95 0.19 -3.27 -6.65
C TYR A 95 -0.23 -1.80 -6.56
N PHE A 96 -1.06 -1.42 -5.58
CA PHE A 96 -1.39 -0.02 -5.35
C PHE A 96 -0.19 0.77 -4.82
N GLU A 97 0.64 0.21 -3.94
CA GLU A 97 1.89 0.86 -3.53
C GLU A 97 2.91 0.90 -4.68
N ASN A 98 2.96 -0.11 -5.55
CA ASN A 98 3.72 -0.05 -6.80
C ASN A 98 3.28 1.13 -7.69
N LEU A 99 1.97 1.33 -7.84
CA LEU A 99 1.42 2.51 -8.54
C LEU A 99 1.90 3.81 -7.87
N ILE A 100 1.82 3.92 -6.54
CA ILE A 100 2.25 5.12 -5.81
C ILE A 100 3.73 5.43 -6.06
N THR A 101 4.63 4.44 -5.94
CA THR A 101 6.08 4.62 -6.19
C THR A 101 6.34 5.10 -7.61
N LYS A 102 5.65 4.53 -8.61
CA LYS A 102 5.81 4.93 -10.00
C LYS A 102 5.22 6.32 -10.29
N LEU A 103 4.12 6.70 -9.63
CA LEU A 103 3.55 8.04 -9.73
C LEU A 103 4.49 9.10 -9.11
N ASP A 104 5.09 8.79 -7.96
CA ASP A 104 6.07 9.67 -7.31
C ASP A 104 7.29 9.93 -8.21
N ALA A 105 7.79 8.90 -8.90
CA ALA A 105 8.86 9.04 -9.89
C ALA A 105 8.50 9.97 -11.06
N LEU A 106 7.20 10.18 -11.34
CA LEU A 106 6.70 11.15 -12.32
C LEU A 106 6.41 12.53 -11.71
N ASN A 107 6.72 12.75 -10.43
CA ASN A 107 6.31 13.92 -9.64
C ASN A 107 4.78 14.12 -9.60
N VAL A 108 4.04 13.02 -9.64
CA VAL A 108 2.59 13.00 -9.49
C VAL A 108 2.26 12.59 -8.06
N GLY A 109 1.65 13.51 -7.32
CA GLY A 109 1.21 13.24 -5.96
C GLY A 109 0.05 12.26 -5.95
N SER A 110 -0.05 11.47 -4.88
CA SER A 110 -1.15 10.52 -4.68
C SER A 110 -1.56 10.36 -3.22
N CYS A 111 -2.78 9.89 -2.99
CA CYS A 111 -3.27 9.50 -1.67
C CYS A 111 -4.33 8.39 -1.79
N TRP A 112 -4.23 7.40 -0.90
CA TRP A 112 -5.28 6.42 -0.65
C TRP A 112 -6.58 7.10 -0.24
N VAL A 113 -7.69 6.61 -0.77
CA VAL A 113 -9.04 7.00 -0.40
C VAL A 113 -9.87 5.73 -0.26
N THR A 114 -10.41 5.50 0.94
CA THR A 114 -11.34 4.40 1.19
C THR A 114 -12.77 4.86 0.94
N ILE A 115 -13.55 4.08 0.21
CA ILE A 115 -14.95 4.35 -0.13
C ILE A 115 -15.87 3.19 0.22
N SER A 116 -15.42 2.26 1.07
CA SER A 116 -16.19 1.09 1.51
C SER A 116 -17.55 1.44 2.14
N ASN A 117 -17.65 2.62 2.75
CA ASN A 117 -18.89 3.13 3.35
C ASN A 117 -19.82 3.85 2.37
N ALA A 118 -19.37 4.11 1.14
CA ALA A 118 -20.21 4.73 0.12
C ALA A 118 -21.28 3.75 -0.37
N SER A 119 -22.47 4.29 -0.62
CA SER A 119 -23.59 3.52 -1.14
C SER A 119 -23.30 2.97 -2.54
N GLU A 120 -23.91 1.84 -2.87
CA GLU A 120 -23.80 1.23 -4.21
C GLU A 120 -24.31 2.19 -5.30
N GLU A 121 -25.30 3.03 -5.00
CA GLU A 121 -25.80 4.07 -5.91
C GLU A 121 -24.73 5.13 -6.20
N SER A 122 -24.00 5.58 -5.17
CA SER A 122 -22.91 6.55 -5.31
C SER A 122 -21.71 5.96 -6.06
N LYS A 123 -21.34 4.72 -5.76
CA LYS A 123 -20.30 3.98 -6.50
C LYS A 123 -20.69 3.79 -7.97
N LYS A 124 -21.95 3.46 -8.25
CA LYS A 124 -22.46 3.33 -9.62
C LYS A 124 -22.43 4.64 -10.40
N ARG A 125 -22.77 5.77 -9.77
CA ARG A 125 -22.61 7.10 -10.40
C ARG A 125 -21.15 7.42 -10.71
N ALA A 126 -20.21 7.00 -9.86
CA ALA A 126 -18.79 7.26 -10.03
C ALA A 126 -18.14 6.35 -11.09
N PHE A 127 -18.48 5.07 -11.13
CA PHE A 127 -17.70 4.04 -11.85
C PHE A 127 -18.50 3.26 -12.91
N GLY A 128 -19.82 3.36 -12.91
CA GLY A 128 -20.72 2.55 -13.75
C GLY A 128 -21.26 1.32 -13.03
N GLU A 129 -21.92 0.42 -13.78
CA GLU A 129 -22.53 -0.81 -13.23
C GLU A 129 -21.46 -1.84 -12.81
N ASN A 130 -21.80 -2.69 -11.83
CA ASN A 130 -21.00 -3.85 -11.40
C ASN A 130 -19.55 -3.52 -10.99
N CYS A 131 -19.35 -2.44 -10.23
CA CYS A 131 -18.02 -2.04 -9.75
C CYS A 131 -17.72 -2.59 -8.35
N ASN A 132 -16.73 -3.48 -8.22
CA ASN A 132 -16.19 -3.91 -6.93
C ASN A 132 -15.04 -2.99 -6.52
N VAL A 133 -15.37 -1.75 -6.12
CA VAL A 133 -14.39 -0.72 -5.78
C VAL A 133 -14.62 -0.19 -4.38
N ASP A 134 -13.67 -0.46 -3.50
CA ASP A 134 -13.64 0.08 -2.12
C ASP A 134 -12.44 1.01 -1.88
N PHE A 135 -11.47 1.04 -2.78
CA PHE A 135 -10.22 1.80 -2.63
C PHE A 135 -9.86 2.56 -3.92
N LEU A 136 -9.45 3.82 -3.76
CA LEU A 136 -8.98 4.69 -4.83
C LEU A 136 -7.61 5.28 -4.50
N LEU A 137 -6.87 5.67 -5.53
CA LEU A 137 -5.81 6.67 -5.43
C LEU A 137 -6.34 7.97 -6.01
N ALA A 138 -6.51 8.97 -5.16
CA ALA A 138 -6.60 10.36 -5.59
C ALA A 138 -5.23 10.80 -6.12
N MET A 139 -5.17 11.47 -7.27
CA MET A 139 -3.90 11.86 -7.88
C MET A 139 -3.95 13.20 -8.64
N GLY A 140 -2.79 13.86 -8.69
CA GLY A 140 -2.60 15.16 -9.35
C GLY A 140 -1.23 15.75 -9.04
N TYR A 141 -0.90 16.91 -9.61
CA TYR A 141 0.34 17.58 -9.24
C TYR A 141 0.25 18.15 -7.82
N ALA A 142 1.22 17.81 -6.98
CA ALA A 142 1.32 18.37 -5.64
C ALA A 142 1.56 19.90 -5.69
N PRO A 143 0.97 20.66 -4.75
CA PRO A 143 1.35 22.04 -4.49
C PRO A 143 2.86 22.15 -4.25
N SER A 144 3.50 23.21 -4.76
CA SER A 144 4.95 23.44 -4.68
C SER A 144 5.52 23.61 -3.26
N GLU A 145 4.67 23.52 -2.22
CA GLU A 145 5.02 23.62 -0.80
C GLU A 145 5.09 22.26 -0.07
N PHE A 146 4.91 21.13 -0.78
CA PHE A 146 5.15 19.78 -0.23
C PHE A 146 6.65 19.50 -0.06
N GLY A 147 7.36 20.30 0.76
CA GLY A 147 8.80 20.15 0.96
C GLY A 147 9.40 20.93 2.14
N PHE A 148 8.77 22.03 2.58
CA PHE A 148 9.29 22.89 3.65
C PHE A 148 8.44 22.88 4.94
N GLY A 149 7.74 21.79 5.20
CA GLY A 149 7.09 21.55 6.50
C GLY A 149 8.00 20.73 7.41
N LYS A 150 8.13 21.13 8.70
CA LYS A 150 8.81 20.35 9.76
C LYS A 150 8.52 18.86 9.55
N LYS A 151 9.56 18.00 9.52
CA LYS A 151 9.40 16.54 9.61
C LYS A 151 8.44 16.29 10.78
N LYS A 152 7.18 15.95 10.50
CA LYS A 152 6.26 15.49 11.54
C LYS A 152 6.89 14.19 11.99
N PHE A 153 7.49 14.18 13.18
CA PHE A 153 7.95 12.96 13.81
C PHE A 153 6.74 12.01 13.83
N SER A 154 6.80 10.99 12.98
CA SER A 154 5.80 9.95 12.97
C SER A 154 6.42 8.83 13.78
N SER A 155 5.88 8.61 14.97
CA SER A 155 6.36 7.53 15.84
C SER A 155 6.22 6.21 15.11
N ARG A 156 7.31 5.46 15.04
CA ARG A 156 7.37 4.12 14.48
C ARG A 156 7.89 3.17 15.56
N ILE A 157 7.39 1.95 15.59
CA ILE A 157 7.88 0.91 16.50
C ILE A 157 9.32 0.51 16.14
N GLY A 158 10.13 0.08 17.11
CA GLY A 158 11.48 -0.42 16.88
C GLY A 158 11.50 -1.72 16.06
N VAL A 159 12.64 -2.07 15.45
CA VAL A 159 12.77 -3.29 14.64
C VAL A 159 12.49 -4.54 15.48
N GLU A 160 13.01 -4.56 16.69
CA GLU A 160 12.79 -5.57 17.71
C GLU A 160 11.33 -5.73 18.16
N GLU A 161 10.47 -4.73 17.90
CA GLU A 161 9.04 -4.80 18.22
C GLU A 161 8.21 -5.50 17.13
N PHE A 162 8.75 -5.61 15.91
CA PHE A 162 8.05 -6.24 14.78
C PHE A 162 8.81 -7.34 14.06
N VAL A 163 10.05 -7.61 14.43
CA VAL A 163 10.82 -8.75 13.96
C VAL A 163 11.14 -9.65 15.15
N CYS A 164 10.88 -10.94 14.99
CA CYS A 164 10.97 -11.94 16.03
C CYS A 164 11.86 -13.12 15.59
N ASP A 165 12.50 -13.81 16.54
CA ASP A 165 13.35 -14.96 16.29
C ASP A 165 12.60 -16.28 16.56
N LYS A 166 12.35 -17.09 15.53
CA LYS A 166 11.64 -18.40 15.56
C LYS A 166 10.21 -18.40 16.13
N SER A 167 9.82 -17.40 16.89
CA SER A 167 8.56 -17.33 17.61
C SER A 167 8.13 -15.88 17.81
N LEU A 168 6.85 -15.59 17.62
CA LEU A 168 6.21 -14.28 17.85
C LEU A 168 6.41 -13.71 19.28
N SER A 169 6.83 -14.53 20.23
CA SER A 169 7.11 -14.12 21.62
C SER A 169 8.57 -13.72 21.88
N THR A 170 9.46 -13.90 20.91
CA THR A 170 10.91 -13.69 21.09
C THR A 170 11.36 -12.57 20.16
N PRO A 171 11.54 -11.33 20.66
CA PRO A 171 12.12 -10.25 19.88
C PRO A 171 13.45 -10.66 19.25
N ILE A 172 13.72 -10.19 18.03
CA ILE A 172 14.99 -10.47 17.36
C ILE A 172 16.15 -9.75 18.04
N ASP A 173 17.33 -10.36 18.02
CA ASP A 173 18.59 -9.67 18.30
C ASP A 173 19.05 -8.94 17.03
N ILE A 174 19.37 -7.65 17.14
CA ILE A 174 19.82 -6.84 15.99
C ILE A 174 21.12 -7.40 15.41
N ASP A 175 22.04 -7.90 16.24
CA ASP A 175 23.28 -8.52 15.77
C ASP A 175 22.96 -9.77 14.92
N LYS A 176 21.88 -10.48 15.25
CA LYS A 176 21.40 -11.61 14.45
C LYS A 176 20.89 -11.14 13.09
N LEU A 177 20.05 -10.11 13.03
CA LEU A 177 19.60 -9.55 11.74
C LEU A 177 20.78 -9.09 10.87
N GLN A 178 21.77 -8.46 11.48
CA GLN A 178 22.97 -8.00 10.77
C GLN A 178 23.77 -9.18 10.21
N ASN A 179 23.89 -10.29 10.94
CA ASN A 179 24.54 -11.51 10.44
C ASN A 179 23.81 -12.12 9.23
N TYR A 180 22.50 -11.92 9.12
CA TYR A 180 21.69 -12.28 7.94
C TYR A 180 21.72 -11.22 6.83
N GLY A 181 22.29 -10.03 7.08
CA GLY A 181 22.26 -8.91 6.14
C GLY A 181 20.90 -8.25 5.98
N LEU A 182 20.01 -8.36 6.98
CA LEU A 182 18.62 -7.89 6.93
C LEU A 182 18.37 -6.64 7.80
N ASP A 183 19.36 -6.18 8.55
CA ASP A 183 19.24 -5.06 9.49
C ASP A 183 18.88 -3.74 8.78
N GLU A 184 19.54 -3.43 7.66
CA GLU A 184 19.22 -2.23 6.87
C GLU A 184 17.81 -2.32 6.26
N LEU A 185 17.46 -3.47 5.69
CA LEU A 185 16.14 -3.72 5.11
C LEU A 185 15.03 -3.44 6.14
N PHE A 186 15.12 -4.04 7.33
CA PHE A 186 14.10 -3.85 8.36
C PHE A 186 14.10 -2.44 8.95
N SER A 187 15.27 -1.79 9.02
CA SER A 187 15.38 -0.40 9.47
C SER A 187 14.59 0.56 8.57
N TYR A 188 14.60 0.35 7.25
CA TYR A 188 13.79 1.15 6.33
C TYR A 188 12.34 0.66 6.21
N LEU A 189 12.10 -0.65 6.28
CA LEU A 189 10.74 -1.22 6.21
C LEU A 189 9.84 -0.69 7.32
N ARG A 190 10.42 -0.35 8.47
CA ARG A 190 9.76 0.36 9.58
C ARG A 190 8.98 1.61 9.11
N PHE A 191 9.37 2.27 8.04
CA PHE A 191 8.69 3.47 7.52
C PHE A 191 7.51 3.18 6.58
N ALA A 192 7.23 1.91 6.28
CA ALA A 192 6.06 1.51 5.50
C ALA A 192 4.76 2.11 6.08
N PRO A 193 3.82 2.56 5.24
CA PRO A 193 2.54 3.08 5.73
C PRO A 193 1.69 1.95 6.31
N SER A 194 0.76 2.33 7.18
CA SER A 194 -0.30 1.43 7.62
C SER A 194 -1.53 2.23 8.01
N THR A 195 -2.66 1.55 8.06
CA THR A 195 -3.90 2.09 8.60
C THR A 195 -3.65 2.63 10.00
N LYS A 196 -4.01 3.91 10.22
CA LYS A 196 -3.83 4.67 11.47
C LYS A 196 -2.40 4.62 12.05
N ASN A 197 -1.39 4.26 11.24
CA ASN A 197 -0.02 4.04 11.69
C ASN A 197 0.12 2.94 12.78
N GLU A 198 -0.80 1.97 12.82
CA GLU A 198 -0.80 0.86 13.79
C GLU A 198 0.40 -0.10 13.64
N GLN A 199 1.00 -0.21 12.44
CA GLN A 199 2.11 -1.14 12.13
C GLN A 199 1.85 -2.58 12.64
N PRO A 200 0.75 -3.22 12.17
CA PRO A 200 0.28 -4.48 12.76
C PRO A 200 1.12 -5.70 12.36
N TRP A 201 2.01 -5.56 11.37
CA TRP A 201 2.82 -6.67 10.87
C TRP A 201 3.82 -7.19 11.90
N ARG A 202 4.04 -8.50 11.92
CA ARG A 202 5.12 -9.16 12.65
C ARG A 202 5.82 -10.13 11.71
N PHE A 203 7.14 -10.03 11.64
CA PHE A 203 8.00 -10.93 10.90
C PHE A 203 8.62 -11.93 11.88
N VAL A 204 8.56 -13.21 11.56
CA VAL A 204 9.28 -14.26 12.31
C VAL A 204 10.39 -14.77 11.43
N LEU A 205 11.63 -14.52 11.84
CA LEU A 205 12.82 -15.05 11.18
C LEU A 205 12.98 -16.53 11.53
N ASN A 206 12.89 -17.38 10.52
CA ASN A 206 13.22 -18.79 10.59
C ASN A 206 14.67 -18.99 10.12
N ASP A 207 15.08 -20.23 9.79
CA ASP A 207 16.46 -20.48 9.36
C ASP A 207 16.73 -19.88 7.97
N ASP A 208 15.79 -20.10 7.04
CA ASP A 208 15.95 -19.79 5.61
C ASP A 208 14.83 -18.90 5.04
N ASP A 209 13.83 -18.53 5.85
CA ASP A 209 12.70 -17.70 5.44
C ASP A 209 12.16 -16.81 6.57
N LEU A 210 11.26 -15.91 6.18
CA LEU A 210 10.53 -15.02 7.06
C LEU A 210 9.04 -15.28 6.91
N ASP A 211 8.37 -15.52 8.03
CA ASP A 211 6.91 -15.58 8.08
C ASP A 211 6.32 -14.22 8.46
N LEU A 212 5.33 -13.75 7.71
CA LEU A 212 4.56 -12.53 7.97
C LEU A 212 3.24 -12.85 8.67
N TYR A 213 3.00 -12.16 9.78
CA TYR A 213 1.77 -12.19 10.54
C TYR A 213 1.18 -10.78 10.69
N ILE A 214 -0.12 -10.68 10.90
CA ILE A 214 -0.80 -9.46 11.37
C ILE A 214 -1.30 -9.69 12.79
N LYS A 215 -0.89 -8.82 13.71
CA LYS A 215 -1.40 -8.76 15.08
C LYS A 215 -2.78 -8.07 15.14
N ASP A 216 -3.66 -8.52 16.01
CA ASP A 216 -4.98 -7.91 16.26
C ASP A 216 -5.81 -7.77 14.96
N TYR A 217 -5.91 -8.85 14.18
CA TYR A 217 -6.60 -8.84 12.88
C TYR A 217 -8.08 -8.47 13.00
N LYS A 218 -8.49 -7.42 12.28
CA LYS A 218 -9.85 -6.83 12.28
C LYS A 218 -10.55 -6.93 10.92
N GLY A 219 -9.86 -7.38 9.86
CA GLY A 219 -10.44 -7.56 8.53
C GLY A 219 -9.64 -6.89 7.42
N ILE A 220 -10.34 -6.36 6.41
CA ILE A 220 -9.78 -5.88 5.14
C ILE A 220 -8.67 -4.85 5.33
N GLU A 221 -8.81 -3.88 6.25
CA GLU A 221 -7.76 -2.87 6.51
C GLU A 221 -6.41 -3.53 6.84
N ASN A 222 -6.41 -4.65 7.55
CA ASN A 222 -5.19 -5.38 7.85
C ASN A 222 -4.64 -6.20 6.67
N LEU A 223 -5.51 -6.69 5.77
CA LEU A 223 -5.07 -7.31 4.51
C LEU A 223 -4.39 -6.28 3.61
N ILE A 224 -4.92 -5.06 3.58
CA ILE A 224 -4.30 -3.91 2.90
C ILE A 224 -2.93 -3.62 3.52
N ASP A 225 -2.84 -3.50 4.85
CA ASP A 225 -1.57 -3.27 5.55
C ASP A 225 -0.53 -4.37 5.26
N ALA A 226 -0.97 -5.63 5.14
CA ALA A 226 -0.11 -6.75 4.78
C ALA A 226 0.44 -6.61 3.35
N GLY A 227 -0.42 -6.30 2.37
CA GLY A 227 0.02 -6.07 0.99
C GLY A 227 0.99 -4.90 0.84
N ILE A 228 0.75 -3.83 1.60
CA ILE A 228 1.64 -2.66 1.67
C ILE A 228 3.03 -3.08 2.15
N VAL A 229 3.13 -3.76 3.31
CA VAL A 229 4.45 -4.13 3.86
C VAL A 229 5.15 -5.18 3.00
N MET A 230 4.41 -6.07 2.34
CA MET A 230 4.96 -7.04 1.39
C MET A 230 5.62 -6.35 0.19
N TYR A 231 4.97 -5.32 -0.38
CA TYR A 231 5.54 -4.55 -1.49
C TYR A 231 6.85 -3.87 -1.08
N TYR A 232 6.85 -3.15 0.03
CA TYR A 232 8.05 -2.44 0.47
C TYR A 232 9.18 -3.39 0.88
N TYR A 233 8.86 -4.53 1.47
CA TYR A 233 9.85 -5.58 1.72
C TYR A 233 10.48 -6.04 0.40
N THR A 234 9.68 -6.37 -0.61
CA THR A 234 10.19 -6.82 -1.92
C THR A 234 11.08 -5.78 -2.58
N GLU A 235 10.70 -4.50 -2.56
CA GLU A 235 11.50 -3.45 -3.18
C GLU A 235 12.81 -3.18 -2.42
N LEU A 236 12.79 -3.25 -1.08
CA LEU A 236 14.00 -3.15 -0.26
C LEU A 236 14.91 -4.37 -0.41
N ALA A 237 14.34 -5.57 -0.53
CA ALA A 237 15.07 -6.81 -0.81
C ALA A 237 15.76 -6.71 -2.18
N ASN A 238 15.02 -6.32 -3.22
CA ASN A 238 15.57 -6.11 -4.57
C ASN A 238 16.71 -5.08 -4.58
N TYR A 239 16.58 -4.00 -3.82
CA TYR A 239 17.65 -2.99 -3.67
C TYR A 239 18.94 -3.60 -3.06
N ASN A 240 18.78 -4.58 -2.16
CA ASN A 240 19.87 -5.35 -1.55
C ASN A 240 20.25 -6.62 -2.34
N SER A 241 19.81 -6.76 -3.60
CA SER A 241 20.06 -7.93 -4.46
C SER A 241 19.54 -9.26 -3.88
N ILE A 242 18.52 -9.19 -3.03
CA ILE A 242 17.77 -10.33 -2.50
C ILE A 242 16.55 -10.56 -3.39
N ASP A 243 16.43 -11.76 -3.96
CA ASP A 243 15.28 -12.16 -4.77
C ASP A 243 14.14 -12.67 -3.87
N ALA A 244 13.36 -11.73 -3.33
CA ALA A 244 12.28 -12.01 -2.38
C ALA A 244 11.00 -12.50 -3.07
N ASN A 245 10.65 -13.78 -2.87
CA ASN A 245 9.46 -14.41 -3.43
C ASN A 245 8.44 -14.76 -2.35
N TRP A 246 7.30 -14.08 -2.39
CA TRP A 246 6.21 -14.28 -1.44
C TRP A 246 5.37 -15.52 -1.77
N VAL A 247 5.10 -16.33 -0.75
CA VAL A 247 4.15 -17.44 -0.79
C VAL A 247 3.00 -17.14 0.17
N VAL A 248 1.88 -16.66 -0.38
CA VAL A 248 0.64 -16.41 0.37
C VAL A 248 -0.15 -17.71 0.45
N LYS A 249 -0.61 -18.11 1.65
CA LYS A 249 -1.38 -19.35 1.83
C LYS A 249 -2.87 -19.12 1.61
N ASP A 250 -3.57 -20.12 1.06
CA ASP A 250 -5.01 -20.04 0.79
C ASP A 250 -5.88 -20.06 2.06
N ASN A 251 -5.36 -20.62 3.15
CA ASN A 251 -6.03 -20.67 4.45
C ASN A 251 -5.15 -20.00 5.49
N LEU A 252 -5.34 -18.69 5.66
CA LEU A 252 -4.66 -17.90 6.67
C LEU A 252 -5.06 -18.43 8.06
N SER A 253 -4.13 -19.13 8.72
CA SER A 253 -4.39 -19.73 10.03
C SER A 253 -4.19 -18.71 11.14
N ASP A 254 -5.16 -18.61 12.03
CA ASP A 254 -5.04 -17.82 13.25
C ASP A 254 -4.21 -18.59 14.28
N LYS A 255 -3.23 -17.91 14.88
CA LYS A 255 -2.52 -18.37 16.07
C LYS A 255 -2.66 -17.30 17.13
N ASP A 256 -3.46 -17.59 18.15
CA ASP A 256 -3.81 -16.66 19.22
C ASP A 256 -4.40 -15.36 18.68
N ASN A 257 -3.66 -14.24 18.81
CA ASN A 257 -4.05 -12.91 18.36
C ASN A 257 -3.30 -12.47 17.10
N TYR A 258 -2.80 -13.43 16.33
CA TYR A 258 -2.04 -13.22 15.11
C TYR A 258 -2.67 -14.00 13.97
N LYS A 259 -2.86 -13.34 12.84
CA LYS A 259 -3.23 -13.97 11.58
C LYS A 259 -1.98 -14.18 10.74
N TYR A 260 -1.67 -15.43 10.39
CA TYR A 260 -0.63 -15.72 9.41
C TYR A 260 -1.02 -15.16 8.04
N ILE A 261 -0.08 -14.57 7.29
CA ILE A 261 -0.31 -14.04 5.93
C ILE A 261 0.46 -14.85 4.88
N ALA A 262 1.79 -14.86 4.98
CA ALA A 262 2.66 -15.36 3.93
C ALA A 262 4.05 -15.71 4.48
N SER A 263 4.83 -16.45 3.71
CA SER A 263 6.28 -16.57 3.90
C SER A 263 7.04 -15.93 2.74
N VAL A 264 8.30 -15.55 2.97
CA VAL A 264 9.21 -15.01 1.96
C VAL A 264 10.64 -15.48 2.21
N ASN A 265 11.35 -15.83 1.15
CA ASN A 265 12.79 -16.12 1.22
C ASN A 265 13.61 -14.82 1.26
N PHE A 266 14.88 -14.93 1.64
CA PHE A 266 15.85 -13.83 1.58
C PHE A 266 17.27 -14.33 1.27
#